data_AF-F2RKY0-F1
#
_entry.id   AF-F2RKY0-F1
#
_cell.length_a   1.000
_cell.length_b   1.000
_cell.length_c   1.000
_cell.angle_alpha   90.00
_cell.angle_beta   90.00
_cell.angle_gamma   90.00
#
_symmetry.space_group_name_H-M   'P 1'
#
loop_
_entity.id
_entity.type
_entity.pdbx_description
1 polymer ?
#
loop_
_entity_poly.entity_id
_entity_poly.type
_entity_poly.pdbx_seq_one_letter_code
_entity_poly.pdbx_strand_id
1 'polypeptide(L)'
;MDHAITLEVANHVLFHYGRGGYQAGGFTEQLITTIDMADPANRDKLALGFPEYVAAVVAIKGDPDGVARLTAVANPGEVAA
;
A
#
# COMPACT_ATOMS: atom_id res chain seq x y z
N MET A 1 -1.45 16.91 -0.22
CA MET A 1 -2.46 16.35 0.69
C MET A 1 -2.00 14.94 0.99
N ASP A 2 -1.57 14.68 2.22
CA ASP A 2 -1.21 13.32 2.64
C ASP A 2 -2.49 12.49 2.72
N HIS A 3 -2.64 11.55 1.80
CA HIS A 3 -3.78 10.63 1.80
C HIS A 3 -3.45 9.49 2.75
N ALA A 4 -4.15 9.44 3.88
CA ALA A 4 -3.94 8.42 4.89
C ALA A 4 -4.24 7.04 4.28
N ILE A 5 -3.28 6.12 4.41
CA ILE A 5 -3.45 4.73 3.98
C ILE A 5 -4.53 4.10 4.87
N THR A 6 -5.61 3.62 4.27
CA THR A 6 -6.65 2.86 4.97
C THR A 6 -6.19 1.43 5.32
N LEU A 7 -6.89 0.82 6.29
CA LEU A 7 -6.68 -0.57 6.70
C LEU A 7 -6.77 -1.55 5.53
N GLU A 8 -7.76 -1.36 4.65
CA GLU A 8 -7.96 -2.22 3.48
C GLU A 8 -6.77 -2.12 2.52
N VAL A 9 -6.34 -0.89 2.16
CA VAL A 9 -5.18 -0.65 1.29
C VAL A 9 -3.92 -1.27 1.89
N ALA A 10 -3.70 -1.11 3.20
CA ALA A 10 -2.56 -1.70 3.88
C ALA A 10 -2.55 -3.23 3.77
N ASN A 11 -3.70 -3.89 4.01
CA ASN A 11 -3.81 -5.34 3.90
C ASN A 11 -3.58 -5.84 2.47
N HIS A 12 -4.14 -5.17 1.47
CA HIS A 12 -3.94 -5.52 0.06
C HIS A 12 -2.47 -5.40 -0.38
N VAL A 13 -1.81 -4.31 0.02
CA VAL A 13 -0.39 -4.10 -0.32
C VAL A 13 0.50 -5.07 0.44
N LEU A 14 0.27 -5.30 1.74
CA LEU A 14 1.01 -6.35 2.47
C LEU A 14 0.88 -7.71 1.81
N PHE A 15 -0.33 -8.07 1.37
CA PHE A 15 -0.58 -9.35 0.70
C PHE A 15 0.19 -9.46 -0.61
N HIS A 16 0.16 -8.41 -1.45
CA HIS A 16 0.87 -8.36 -2.72
C HIS A 16 2.39 -8.62 -2.57
N TYR A 17 3.01 -8.15 -1.47
CA TYR A 17 4.43 -8.35 -1.18
C TYR A 17 4.73 -9.57 -0.30
N GLY A 18 3.74 -10.42 0.00
CA GLY A 18 3.93 -11.61 0.84
C GLY A 18 4.26 -11.31 2.30
N ARG A 19 3.75 -10.19 2.85
CA ARG A 19 4.02 -9.70 4.22
C ARG A 19 2.81 -9.85 5.17
N GLY A 20 1.84 -10.69 4.82
CA GLY A 20 0.58 -10.85 5.56
C GLY A 20 -0.58 -10.08 4.90
N GLY A 21 -1.70 -9.92 5.59
CA GLY A 21 -2.90 -9.28 5.04
C GLY A 21 -3.76 -10.22 4.17
N TYR A 22 -4.66 -9.63 3.38
CA TYR A 22 -5.59 -10.37 2.52
C TYR A 22 -5.58 -9.86 1.08
N GLN A 23 -5.92 -10.74 0.15
CA GLN A 23 -5.90 -10.49 -1.28
C GLN A 23 -6.96 -9.47 -1.70
N ALA A 24 -6.59 -8.57 -2.61
CA ALA A 24 -7.53 -7.63 -3.21
C ALA A 24 -8.35 -8.27 -4.35
N GLY A 25 -9.40 -7.58 -4.80
CA GLY A 25 -10.07 -7.96 -6.06
C GLY A 25 -9.18 -7.71 -7.29
N GLY A 26 -9.43 -8.43 -8.39
CA GLY A 26 -8.52 -8.47 -9.55
C GLY A 26 -8.16 -7.12 -10.17
N PHE A 27 -9.08 -6.15 -10.21
CA PHE A 27 -8.75 -4.78 -10.66
C PHE A 27 -7.69 -4.15 -9.75
N THR A 28 -7.88 -4.23 -8.43
CA THR A 28 -6.97 -3.67 -7.43
C THR A 28 -5.62 -4.38 -7.43
N GLU A 29 -5.58 -5.69 -7.65
CA GLU A 29 -4.31 -6.41 -7.80
C GLU A 29 -3.50 -5.91 -8.99
N GLN A 30 -4.17 -5.71 -10.14
CA GLN A 30 -3.52 -5.15 -11.33
C GLN A 30 -3.10 -3.70 -11.12
N LEU A 31 -3.88 -2.91 -10.37
CA LEU A 31 -3.50 -1.56 -9.98
C LEU A 31 -2.22 -1.57 -9.13
N ILE A 32 -2.14 -2.40 -8.08
CA ILE A 32 -0.96 -2.50 -7.21
C ILE A 32 0.26 -2.92 -8.04
N THR A 33 0.10 -3.93 -8.90
CA THR A 33 1.16 -4.39 -9.82
C THR A 33 1.64 -3.26 -10.74
N THR A 34 0.70 -2.48 -11.28
CA THR A 34 1.01 -1.34 -12.16
C THR A 34 1.78 -0.25 -11.41
N ILE A 35 1.39 0.07 -10.17
CA ILE A 35 2.07 1.07 -9.33
C ILE A 35 3.48 0.60 -8.93
N ASP A 36 3.65 -0.69 -8.62
CA ASP A 36 4.94 -1.30 -8.29
C ASP A 36 5.94 -1.14 -9.44
N MET A 37 5.48 -1.42 -10.66
CA MET A 37 6.28 -1.37 -11.89
C MET A 37 6.48 0.04 -12.46
N ALA A 38 5.64 1.01 -12.07
CA ALA A 38 5.71 2.37 -12.61
C ALA A 38 7.01 3.10 -12.25
N ASP A 39 7.57 3.80 -13.23
CA ASP A 39 8.57 4.85 -12.99
C ASP A 39 7.98 6.03 -12.19
N PRO A 40 8.80 6.94 -11.64
CA PRO A 40 8.31 8.04 -10.82
C PRO A 40 7.25 8.91 -11.51
N ALA A 41 7.42 9.24 -12.79
CA ALA A 41 6.51 10.14 -13.50
C ALA A 41 5.13 9.49 -13.75
N ASN A 42 5.10 8.19 -14.03
CA ASN A 42 3.85 7.45 -14.18
C ASN A 42 3.20 7.15 -12.81
N ARG A 43 4.00 6.96 -11.76
CA ARG A 43 3.48 6.85 -10.39
C ARG A 43 2.79 8.14 -9.93
N ASP A 44 3.32 9.31 -10.29
CA ASP A 44 2.68 10.59 -9.99
C ASP A 44 1.32 10.73 -10.68
N LYS A 45 1.18 10.24 -11.93
CA LYS A 45 -0.13 10.21 -12.62
C LYS A 45 -1.11 9.26 -11.93
N LEU A 46 -0.65 8.08 -11.51
CA LEU A 46 -1.47 7.12 -10.78
C LEU A 46 -1.92 7.68 -9.42
N ALA A 47 -1.10 8.48 -8.77
CA ALA A 47 -1.42 9.12 -7.50
C ALA A 47 -2.60 10.10 -7.59
N LEU A 48 -2.91 10.62 -8.78
CA LEU A 48 -4.09 11.48 -8.98
C LEU A 48 -5.41 10.71 -8.80
N GLY A 49 -5.42 9.41 -9.12
CA GLY A 49 -6.62 8.56 -9.03
C GLY A 49 -6.60 7.58 -7.85
N PHE A 50 -5.41 7.14 -7.42
CA PHE A 50 -5.23 6.10 -6.41
C PHE A 50 -4.16 6.47 -5.37
N PRO A 51 -4.28 7.63 -4.71
CA PRO A 51 -3.22 8.17 -3.87
C PRO A 51 -2.84 7.27 -2.69
N GLU A 52 -3.80 6.57 -2.07
CA GLU A 52 -3.54 5.67 -0.93
C GLU A 52 -2.73 4.43 -1.34
N TYR A 53 -3.08 3.81 -2.46
CA TYR A 53 -2.33 2.66 -2.99
C TYR A 53 -0.91 3.07 -3.40
N VAL A 54 -0.75 4.25 -4.02
CA VAL A 54 0.57 4.79 -4.33
C VAL A 54 1.38 5.02 -3.06
N ALA A 55 0.80 5.67 -2.04
CA ALA A 55 1.46 5.92 -0.78
C ALA A 55 1.90 4.62 -0.08
N ALA A 56 1.05 3.59 -0.09
CA ALA A 56 1.37 2.28 0.50
C ALA A 56 2.47 1.53 -0.27
N VAL A 57 2.44 1.53 -1.61
CA VAL A 57 3.50 0.91 -2.42
C VAL A 57 4.83 1.64 -2.26
N VAL A 58 4.82 2.98 -2.21
CA VAL A 58 6.04 3.76 -1.95
C VAL A 58 6.60 3.45 -0.57
N ALA A 59 5.74 3.34 0.45
CA ALA A 59 6.14 2.97 1.81
C ALA A 59 6.89 1.64 1.81
N ILE A 60 6.27 0.57 1.30
CA ILE A 60 6.86 -0.77 1.43
C ILE A 60 8.16 -0.96 0.62
N LYS A 61 8.33 -0.20 -0.48
CA LYS A 61 9.53 -0.27 -1.33
C LYS A 61 10.67 0.63 -0.86
N GLY A 62 10.35 1.82 -0.38
CA GLY A 62 11.32 2.90 -0.17
C GLY A 62 11.61 3.23 1.29
N ASP A 63 10.74 2.83 2.21
CA ASP A 63 10.87 3.11 3.63
C ASP A 63 11.35 1.83 4.36
N PRO A 64 12.50 1.86 5.06
CA PRO A 64 12.95 0.74 5.89
C PRO A 64 11.89 0.26 6.91
N ASP A 65 11.05 1.18 7.40
CA ASP A 65 9.98 0.88 8.35
C ASP A 65 8.63 0.65 7.66
N GLY A 66 8.59 0.64 6.32
CA GLY A 66 7.36 0.59 5.52
C GLY A 66 6.49 -0.62 5.82
N VAL A 67 7.10 -1.81 5.99
CA VAL A 67 6.36 -3.02 6.38
C VAL A 67 5.74 -2.84 7.76
N ALA A 68 6.50 -2.41 8.77
CA ALA A 68 6.01 -2.23 10.13
C ALA A 68 4.90 -1.18 10.20
N ARG A 69 5.04 -0.07 9.47
CA ARG A 69 4.04 0.99 9.37
C ARG A 69 2.74 0.48 8.75
N LEU A 70 2.81 -0.28 7.66
CA LEU A 70 1.63 -0.87 7.03
C LEU A 70 0.98 -1.93 7.92
N THR A 71 1.75 -2.76 8.63
CA THR A 71 1.22 -3.74 9.59
C THR A 71 0.47 -3.04 10.73
N ALA A 72 0.99 -1.93 11.26
CA ALA A 72 0.30 -1.15 12.28
C ALA A 72 -1.03 -0.56 11.79
N VAL A 73 -1.09 -0.10 10.53
CA VAL A 73 -2.33 0.37 9.90
C VAL A 73 -3.31 -0.78 9.66
N ALA A 74 -2.82 -1.95 9.26
CA ALA A 74 -3.64 -3.14 9.03
C ALA A 74 -4.24 -3.69 10.34
N ASN A 75 -3.53 -3.54 11.47
CA ASN A 75 -3.90 -4.08 12.78
C ASN A 75 -3.95 -2.99 13.87
N PRO A 76 -4.89 -2.02 13.81
CA PRO A 76 -4.94 -0.90 14.75
C PRO A 76 -5.22 -1.32 16.21
N GLY A 77 -5.66 -2.56 16.44
CA GLY A 77 -5.92 -3.13 17.76
C GLY A 77 -4.74 -3.87 18.41
N GLU A 78 -3.70 -4.25 17.65
CA GLU A 78 -2.53 -4.98 18.19
C GLU A 78 -1.44 -4.04 18.73
N VAL A 79 -1.43 -2.77 18.33
CA VAL A 79 -0.47 -1.76 18.83
C VAL A 79 -0.81 -1.20 20.21
N ALA A 80 -1.96 -1.59 20.79
CA ALA A 80 -2.44 -1.12 22.09
C ALA A 80 -2.40 -2.21 23.20
N ALA A 81 -1.73 -3.33 22.96
CA ALA A 81 -1.61 -4.45 23.89
C ALA A 81 -0.18 -4.60 24.45
#